data_AF-A0A2U3AZ70-F1
#
_entry.id   AF-A0A2U3AZ70-F1
#
_cell.length_a   1.000
_cell.length_b   1.000
_cell.length_c   1.000
_cell.angle_alpha   90.00
_cell.angle_beta   90.00
_cell.angle_gamma   90.00
#
_symmetry.space_group_name_H-M   'P 1'
#
loop_
_entity.id
_entity.type
_entity.pdbx_description
1 polymer ?
#
loop_
_entity_poly.entity_id
_entity_poly.type
_entity_poly.pdbx_seq_one_letter_code
_entity_poly.pdbx_strand_id
1 'polypeptide(L)' 'MKTVKELLTEISESLLYIKKKYPVSYKYLDENPITIPNMEHPNISTEELEKYLAILKDLIAKKEA' A
#
# COMPACT_ATOMS: atom_id res chain seq x y z
N MET A 1 -18.78 2.57 0.94
CA MET A 1 -17.70 1.72 1.48
C MET A 1 -17.05 1.02 0.30
N LYS A 2 -15.73 1.17 0.14
CA LYS A 2 -14.99 0.40 -0.88
C LYS A 2 -14.89 -1.04 -0.42
N THR A 3 -14.97 -1.98 -1.34
CA THR A 3 -14.77 -3.39 -1.02
C THR A 3 -13.30 -3.67 -0.73
N VAL A 4 -13.02 -4.71 0.06
CA VAL A 4 -11.65 -5.20 0.31
C VAL A 4 -10.87 -5.37 -1.01
N LYS A 5 -11.54 -5.88 -2.04
CA LYS A 5 -10.96 -6.08 -3.38
C LYS A 5 -10.57 -4.76 -4.06
N GLU A 6 -11.41 -3.73 -3.97
CA GLU A 6 -11.08 -2.40 -4.51
C GLU A 6 -9.91 -1.77 -3.76
N LEU A 7 -9.89 -1.88 -2.42
CA LEU A 7 -8.79 -1.35 -1.61
C LEU A 7 -7.46 -2.04 -1.93
N LEU A 8 -7.46 -3.38 -2.05
CA LEU A 8 -6.28 -4.14 -2.45
C LEU A 8 -5.81 -3.79 -3.87
N THR A 9 -6.74 -3.48 -4.77
CA THR A 9 -6.42 -3.05 -6.14
C THR A 9 -5.72 -1.69 -6.11
N GLU A 10 -6.28 -0.69 -5.42
CA GLU A 10 -5.66 0.64 -5.29
C GLU A 10 -4.31 0.59 -4.57
N ILE A 11 -4.17 -0.25 -3.54
CA ILE A 11 -2.90 -0.48 -2.84
C ILE A 11 -1.86 -1.03 -3.82
N SER A 12 -2.23 -2.05 -4.59
CA SER A 12 -1.33 -2.68 -5.58
C SER A 12 -0.92 -1.71 -6.68
N GLU A 13 -1.83 -0.87 -7.16
CA GLU A 13 -1.54 0.17 -8.15
C GLU A 13 -0.60 1.24 -7.58
N SER A 14 -0.84 1.69 -6.35
CA SER A 14 0.01 2.67 -5.67
C SER A 14 1.42 2.13 -5.45
N LEU A 15 1.55 0.87 -5.03
CA LEU A 15 2.84 0.18 -4.89
C LEU A 15 3.56 0.03 -6.23
N LEU A 16 2.84 -0.31 -7.30
CA LEU A 16 3.41 -0.40 -8.65
C LEU A 16 3.90 0.97 -9.14
N TYR A 17 3.17 2.04 -8.84
CA TYR A 17 3.57 3.41 -9.14
C TYR A 17 4.86 3.79 -8.39
N ILE A 18 4.92 3.53 -7.08
CA ILE A 18 6.10 3.77 -6.25
C ILE A 18 7.28 2.94 -6.77
N LYS A 19 7.07 1.67 -7.13
CA LYS A 19 8.11 0.81 -7.71
C LYS A 19 8.70 1.39 -8.99
N LYS A 20 7.86 1.92 -9.87
CA LYS A 20 8.29 2.50 -11.16
C LYS A 20 8.95 3.86 -11.01
N LYS A 21 8.40 4.74 -10.18
CA LYS A 21 8.82 6.14 -10.07
C LYS A 21 9.86 6.38 -8.97
N TYR A 22 9.81 5.58 -7.91
CA TYR A 22 10.64 5.69 -6.71
C TYR A 22 11.21 4.33 -6.27
N PRO A 23 12.04 3.67 -7.10
CA PRO A 23 12.53 2.31 -6.84
C PRO A 23 13.29 2.18 -5.52
N VAL A 24 13.99 3.24 -5.09
CA VAL A 24 14.68 3.29 -3.80
C VAL A 24 13.68 3.28 -2.64
N SER A 25 12.59 4.04 -2.72
CA SER A 25 11.54 4.06 -1.69
C SER A 25 10.76 2.75 -1.65
N TYR A 26 10.55 2.12 -2.81
CA TYR A 26 9.96 0.78 -2.87
C TYR A 26 10.84 -0.27 -2.20
N LYS A 27 12.17 -0.18 -2.33
CA LYS A 27 13.11 -1.09 -1.65
C LYS A 27 12.99 -1.00 -0.12
N TYR A 28 12.83 0.21 0.43
CA TYR A 28 12.59 0.41 1.87
C TYR A 28 11.22 -0.09 2.35
N LEU A 29 10.22 -0.13 1.46
CA LEU A 29 8.91 -0.74 1.73
C LEU A 29 8.98 -2.28 1.75
N ASP A 30 9.82 -2.87 0.89
CA ASP A 30 10.07 -4.32 0.85
C ASP A 30 10.84 -4.79 2.10
N GLU A 31 11.80 -3.99 2.57
CA GLU A 31 12.55 -4.25 3.80
C GLU A 31 11.72 -4.08 5.09
N ASN A 32 10.55 -3.44 5.00
CA ASN A 32 9.66 -3.21 6.12
C ASN A 32 8.24 -3.62 5.73
N PRO A 33 7.93 -4.94 5.72
CA PRO A 33 6.68 -5.45 5.22
C PRO A 33 5.53 -5.01 6.13
N ILE A 34 4.96 -3.84 5.85
CA ILE A 34 3.66 -3.44 6.37
C ILE A 34 2.62 -4.19 5.51
N THR A 35 2.53 -5.49 5.81
CA THR A 35 1.35 -6.34 5.74
C THR A 35 0.40 -6.08 4.58
N ILE A 36 0.73 -6.64 3.42
CA ILE A 36 -0.30 -7.25 2.58
C ILE A 36 -0.73 -8.53 3.32
N PRO A 37 -2.03 -8.85 3.43
CA PRO A 37 -2.46 -10.11 4.00
C PRO A 37 -1.89 -11.25 3.16
N ASN A 38 -0.77 -11.81 3.61
CA ASN A 38 -0.38 -13.16 3.23
C ASN A 38 -1.50 -14.09 3.70
N MET A 39 -1.76 -15.18 3.00
CA MET A 39 -2.85 -16.13 3.35
C MET A 39 -2.79 -16.62 4.82
N GLU A 40 -1.69 -16.37 5.52
CA GLU A 40 -1.45 -16.66 6.93
C GLU A 40 -2.07 -15.64 7.92
N HIS A 41 -2.43 -14.42 7.48
CA HIS A 41 -3.07 -13.39 8.33
C HIS A 41 -4.36 -12.84 7.67
N PRO A 42 -5.47 -13.61 7.70
CA PRO A 42 -6.70 -13.29 6.99
C PRO A 42 -7.54 -12.14 7.60
N ASN A 43 -7.25 -11.72 8.84
CA ASN A 43 -8.05 -10.72 9.57
C ASN A 43 -7.54 -9.28 9.37
N ILE A 44 -7.31 -8.87 8.12
CA ILE A 44 -7.15 -7.45 7.82
C ILE A 44 -8.53 -6.84 7.60
N SER A 45 -8.92 -5.93 8.49
CA SER A 45 -10.17 -5.17 8.37
C SER A 45 -10.07 -4.17 7.22
N THR A 46 -11.21 -3.84 6.61
CA THR A 46 -11.28 -2.78 5.58
C THR A 46 -10.67 -1.45 6.06
N GLU A 47 -10.84 -1.14 7.35
CA GLU A 47 -10.30 0.07 7.97
C GLU A 47 -8.75 0.08 7.99
N GLU A 48 -8.11 -1.07 8.19
CA GLU A 48 -6.65 -1.19 8.13
C GLU A 48 -6.13 -1.03 6.70
N LEU A 49 -6.85 -1.58 5.71
CA LEU A 49 -6.53 -1.38 4.29
C LEU A 49 -6.69 0.08 3.88
N GLU A 50 -7.75 0.76 4.33
CA GLU A 50 -7.96 2.18 4.07
C GLU A 50 -6.86 3.03 4.69
N LYS A 51 -6.45 2.72 5.92
CA LYS A 51 -5.35 3.40 6.61
C LYS A 51 -4.02 3.16 5.89
N TYR A 52 -3.77 1.94 5.43
CA TYR A 52 -2.56 1.62 4.67
C TYR A 52 -2.52 2.35 3.32
N LEU A 53 -3.65 2.37 2.60
CA LEU A 53 -3.78 3.12 1.35
C LEU A 53 -3.54 4.62 1.57
N ALA A 54 -4.03 5.19 2.67
CA ALA A 54 -3.80 6.59 3.02
C ALA A 54 -2.31 6.89 3.25
N ILE A 55 -1.59 6.00 3.94
CA ILE A 55 -0.13 6.13 4.13
C ILE A 55 0.61 6.07 2.80
N LEU A 56 0.26 5.15 1.90
CA LEU A 56 0.87 5.06 0.58
C LEU A 56 0.64 6.33 -0.26
N LYS A 57 -0.58 6.88 -0.23
CA LYS A 57 -0.91 8.13 -0.93
C LYS A 57 -0.17 9.33 -0.34
N ASP A 58 -0.04 9.43 0.98
CA ASP A 58 0.75 10.48 1.65
C ASP A 58 2.24 10.38 1.28
N LEU A 59 2.80 9.17 1.24
CA LEU A 59 4.18 8.94 0.79
C LEU A 59 4.40 9.40 -0.65
N ILE A 60 3.45 9.11 -1.55
CA ILE A 60 3.52 9.56 -2.94
C ILE A 60 3.44 11.10 -3.00
N ALA A 61 2.49 11.70 -2.29
CA ALA A 61 2.32 13.15 -2.26
C ALA A 61 3.58 13.88 -1.74
N LYS A 62 4.21 13.36 -0.69
CA LYS A 62 5.48 13.90 -0.16
C LYS A 62 6.66 13.77 -1.10
N LYS A 63 6.63 12.82 -2.04
CA LYS A 63 7.69 12.62 -3.04
C LYS A 63 7.47 13.46 -4.29
N GLU A 64 6.24 13.92 -4.52
CA GLU A 64 5.86 14.76 -5.66
C GLU A 64 5.84 16.27 -5.34
N ALA A 65 5.97 16.65 -4.06
CA ALA A 65 6.14 18.01 -3.57
C ALA A 65 7.63 18.42 -3.52
#